data_AF-A0A3A5WLW1-F1
#
_entry.id   AF-A0A3A5WLW1-F1
#
_cell.length_a   1.000
_cell.length_b   1.000
_cell.length_c   1.000
_cell.angle_alpha   90.00
_cell.angle_beta   90.00
_cell.angle_gamma   90.00
#
_symmetry.space_group_name_H-M   'P 1'
#
loop_
_entity.id
_entity.type
_entity.pdbx_description
1 polymer ?
#
loop_
_entity_poly.entity_id
_entity_poly.type
_entity_poly.pdbx_seq_one_letter_code
_entity_poly.pdbx_strand_id
1 'polypeptide(L)' 'MSENERKELSEKLHFGLALAERRMLEEKALRNECIIQGLPNGEIKSVPARIMLRKLYGEELKQ' A
#
# COMPACT_ATOMS: atom_id res chain seq x y z
N MET A 1 -6.60 -24.76 15.18
CA MET A 1 -7.25 -23.45 14.94
C MET A 1 -8.62 -23.71 14.33
N SER A 2 -9.63 -23.06 14.87
CA SER A 2 -10.98 -23.05 14.32
C SER A 2 -11.07 -22.16 13.07
N GLU A 3 -12.13 -22.35 12.28
CA GLU A 3 -12.36 -21.53 11.10
C GLU A 3 -12.63 -20.06 11.46
N ASN A 4 -13.28 -19.80 12.61
CA ASN A 4 -13.49 -18.44 13.11
C ASN A 4 -12.16 -17.75 13.47
N GLU A 5 -11.26 -18.44 14.18
CA GLU A 5 -9.94 -17.88 14.51
C GLU A 5 -9.11 -17.62 13.25
N ARG A 6 -9.21 -18.51 12.24
CA ARG A 6 -8.53 -18.33 10.95
C ARG A 6 -9.06 -17.11 10.19
N LYS A 7 -10.39 -16.93 10.18
CA LYS A 7 -11.04 -15.78 9.55
C LYS A 7 -10.66 -14.47 10.25
N GLU A 8 -10.75 -14.41 11.58
CA GLU A 8 -10.41 -13.23 12.36
C GLU A 8 -8.93 -12.85 12.19
N LEU A 9 -8.03 -13.85 12.19
CA LEU A 9 -6.61 -13.63 11.92
C LEU A 9 -6.40 -13.06 10.52
N SER A 10 -7.06 -13.64 9.51
CA SER A 10 -6.98 -13.17 8.13
C SER A 10 -7.44 -11.72 8.00
N GLU A 11 -8.58 -11.36 8.60
CA GLU A 11 -9.13 -10.00 8.56
C GLU A 11 -8.16 -8.99 9.20
N LYS A 12 -7.63 -9.28 10.39
CA LYS A 12 -6.66 -8.43 11.07
C LYS A 12 -5.37 -8.27 10.27
N LEU A 13 -4.91 -9.35 9.62
CA LEU A 13 -3.72 -9.32 8.80
C LEU A 13 -3.90 -8.42 7.57
N HIS A 14 -4.99 -8.63 6.81
CA HIS A 14 -5.28 -7.81 5.63
C HIS A 14 -5.44 -6.33 6.00
N PHE A 15 -6.14 -6.05 7.11
CA PHE A 15 -6.28 -4.69 7.61
C PHE A 15 -4.93 -4.06 7.97
N GLY A 16 -4.10 -4.77 8.74
CA GLY A 16 -2.78 -4.30 9.14
C GLY A 16 -1.85 -4.05 7.94
N LEU A 17 -1.87 -4.94 6.94
CA LEU A 17 -1.10 -4.78 5.71
C LEU A 17 -1.56 -3.58 4.90
N ALA A 18 -2.86 -3.39 4.70
CA ALA A 18 -3.40 -2.23 3.99
C ALA A 18 -3.07 -0.91 4.70
N LEU A 19 -3.11 -0.90 6.03
CA LEU A 19 -2.73 0.26 6.84
C LEU A 19 -1.23 0.58 6.73
N ALA A 20 -0.38 -0.45 6.76
CA ALA A 20 1.07 -0.29 6.61
C ALA A 20 1.44 0.21 5.21
N GLU A 21 0.81 -0.35 4.16
CA GLU A 21 1.01 0.09 2.77
C GLU A 21 0.66 1.56 2.59
N ARG A 22 -0.53 1.97 3.07
CA ARG A 22 -0.98 3.35 3.01
C ARG A 22 -0.02 4.32 3.70
N ARG A 23 0.37 4.03 4.95
CA ARG A 23 1.30 4.88 5.72
C ARG A 23 2.66 5.01 5.05
N MET A 24 3.18 3.90 4.50
CA MET A 24 4.43 3.93 3.76
C MET A 24 4.31 4.80 2.50
N LEU A 25 3.19 4.72 1.77
CA LEU A 25 2.95 5.56 0.59
C LEU A 25 2.85 7.03 0.95
N GLU A 26 2.11 7.39 2.00
CA GLU A 26 1.98 8.75 2.51
C GLU A 26 3.34 9.35 2.85
N GLU A 27 4.14 8.68 3.69
CA GLU A 27 5.49 9.13 4.09
C GLU A 27 6.43 9.33 2.90
N LYS A 28 6.45 8.36 1.97
CA LYS A 28 7.29 8.46 0.77
C LYS A 28 6.84 9.57 -0.15
N ALA A 29 5.53 9.76 -0.28
CA ALA A 29 4.98 10.77 -1.16
C ALA A 29 5.19 12.19 -0.60
N LEU A 30 5.13 12.38 0.73
CA LEU A 30 5.55 13.62 1.40
C LEU A 30 7.01 13.97 1.11
N ARG A 31 7.88 12.96 1.05
CA ARG A 31 9.31 13.11 0.72
C ARG A 31 9.60 13.17 -0.78
N ASN A 32 8.57 13.14 -1.64
CA ASN A 32 8.68 13.05 -3.10
C ASN A 32 9.50 11.82 -3.59
N GLU A 33 9.51 10.74 -2.83
CA GLU A 33 10.22 9.50 -3.16
C GLU A 33 9.43 8.61 -4.14
N CYS A 34 10.14 7.67 -4.75
CA CYS A 34 9.56 6.60 -5.54
C CYS A 34 9.38 5.32 -4.71
N ILE A 35 8.45 4.48 -5.13
CA ILE A 35 8.32 3.07 -4.72
C ILE A 35 8.69 2.16 -5.88
N ILE A 36 8.94 0.91 -5.56
CA ILE A 36 9.15 -0.14 -6.54
C ILE A 36 7.83 -0.90 -6.74
N GLN A 37 7.37 -0.95 -7.99
CA GLN A 37 6.17 -1.69 -8.40
C GLN A 37 6.57 -2.89 -9.26
N GLY A 38 6.17 -4.10 -8.84
CA GLY A 38 6.17 -5.27 -9.69
C GLY A 38 4.96 -5.27 -10.62
N LEU A 39 5.18 -5.55 -11.90
CA LEU A 39 4.14 -5.71 -12.90
C LEU A 39 3.81 -7.20 -13.15
N PRO A 40 2.61 -7.53 -13.64
CA PRO A 40 2.24 -8.93 -13.92
C PRO A 40 3.13 -9.65 -14.94
N ASN A 41 3.83 -8.90 -15.80
CA ASN A 41 4.80 -9.43 -16.77
C ASN A 41 6.19 -9.71 -16.16
N GLY A 42 6.36 -9.55 -14.84
CA GLY A 42 7.63 -9.75 -14.14
C GLY A 42 8.57 -8.54 -14.20
N GLU A 43 8.19 -7.45 -14.88
CA GLU A 43 8.98 -6.21 -14.85
C GLU A 43 8.85 -5.50 -13.50
N ILE A 44 9.91 -4.78 -13.14
CA ILE A 44 9.96 -3.94 -11.96
C ILE A 44 10.12 -2.48 -12.41
N LYS A 45 9.27 -1.58 -11.91
CA LYS A 45 9.33 -0.15 -12.24
C LYS A 45 9.42 0.70 -10.98
N SER A 46 10.24 1.75 -11.06
CA SER A 46 10.24 2.81 -10.06
C SER A 46 9.14 3.80 -10.40
N VAL A 47 8.22 4.03 -9.48
CA VAL A 47 7.06 4.90 -9.68
C VAL A 47 6.95 5.90 -8.53
N PRO A 48 6.67 7.20 -8.79
CA PRO A 48 6.48 8.16 -7.72
C PRO A 48 5.38 7.75 -6.74
N ALA A 49 5.69 7.77 -5.43
CA ALA A 49 4.76 7.33 -4.39
C ALA A 49 3.43 8.11 -4.43
N ARG A 50 3.49 9.41 -4.75
CA ARG A 50 2.31 10.27 -4.94
C ARG A 50 1.32 9.79 -5.99
N ILE A 51 1.82 9.21 -7.10
CA ILE A 51 0.96 8.70 -8.17
C ILE A 51 0.21 7.47 -7.66
N MET A 52 0.92 6.61 -6.92
CA MET A 52 0.36 5.37 -6.38
C MET A 52 -0.63 5.66 -5.24
N LEU A 53 -0.32 6.60 -4.36
CA LEU A 53 -1.21 7.05 -3.30
C LEU A 53 -2.54 7.57 -3.88
N ARG A 54 -2.47 8.45 -4.89
CA ARG A 54 -3.66 8.95 -5.59
C ARG A 54 -4.45 7.84 -6.27
N LYS A 55 -3.76 6.89 -6.92
CA LYS A 55 -4.39 5.79 -7.66
C LYS A 55 -5.14 4.82 -6.74
N LEU A 56 -4.57 4.51 -5.57
CA LEU A 56 -5.12 3.49 -4.66
C LEU A 56 -6.15 4.07 -3.69
N TYR A 57 -5.95 5.31 -3.22
CA TYR A 57 -6.77 5.89 -2.16
C TYR A 57 -7.54 7.16 -2.57
N GLY A 58 -7.32 7.69 -3.78
CA GLY A 58 -8.03 8.87 -4.28
C GLY A 58 -7.65 10.19 -3.59
N GLU A 59 -6.61 10.19 -2.76
CA GLU A 59 -6.22 11.35 -1.96
C GLU A 59 -5.18 12.21 -2.68
N GLU A 60 -5.39 13.54 -2.65
CA GLU A 60 -4.35 14.52 -2.93
C GLU A 60 -3.68 14.88 -1.60
N LEU A 61 -2.35 14.75 -1.52
CA LEU A 61 -1.60 15.17 -0.34
C LEU A 61 -1.83 16.65 -0.11
N LYS A 62 -2.47 16.99 1.01
CA LYS A 62 -2.55 18.36 1.47
C LYS A 62 -1.15 18.76 1.93
N GLN A 63 -0.60 19.80 1.30
CA GLN A 63 0.68 20.43 1.67
C GLN A 63 0.59 21.10 3.03
#